data_AF-A0A377D6W5-F1
#
_entry.id   AF-A0A377D6W5-F1
#
_cell.length_a   1.000
_cell.length_b   1.000
_cell.length_c   1.000
_cell.angle_alpha   90.00
_cell.angle_beta   90.00
_cell.angle_gamma   90.00
#
_symmetry.space_group_name_H-M   'P 1'
#
loop_
_entity.id
_entity.type
_entity.pdbx_description
1 polymer ?
#
loop_
_entity_poly.entity_id
_entity_poly.type
_entity_poly.pdbx_seq_one_letter_code
_entity_poly.pdbx_strand_id
1 'polypeptide(L)' 'MRQIEEGQDADELLGKWQKEIWLFARQDFDERVFTNPYEPVDLKRVMTARKKYFTTSAEKQSAKAAREKKQEAAE' A
#
# COMPACT_ATOMS: atom_id res chain seq x y z
N MET A 1 -6.13 10.74 22.13
CA MET A 1 -6.05 11.66 23.27
C MET A 1 -5.68 10.91 24.53
N ARG A 2 -6.53 10.02 25.06
CA ARG A 2 -6.26 9.26 26.31
C ARG A 2 -4.89 8.54 26.35
N GLN A 3 -4.49 7.91 25.25
CA GLN A 3 -3.20 7.18 25.13
C GLN A 3 -1.95 8.09 25.19
N ILE A 4 -2.06 9.32 24.68
CA ILE A 4 -0.97 10.31 24.76
C ILE A 4 -0.92 10.92 26.16
N GLU A 5 -2.09 11.15 26.76
CA GLU A 5 -2.23 11.61 28.16
C GLU A 5 -1.73 10.54 29.17
N GLU A 6 -1.78 9.26 28.81
CA GLU A 6 -1.25 8.12 29.57
C GLU A 6 0.27 7.90 29.36
N GLY A 7 0.94 8.77 28.59
CA GLY A 7 2.39 8.76 28.44
C GLY A 7 2.95 7.85 27.35
N GLN A 8 2.12 7.36 26.41
CA GLN A 8 2.63 6.63 25.24
C GLN A 8 3.39 7.57 24.30
N ASP A 9 4.44 7.02 23.66
CA ASP A 9 5.25 7.73 22.68
C ASP A 9 4.39 8.18 21.48
N ALA A 10 4.39 9.48 21.22
CA ALA A 10 3.53 10.08 20.21
C ALA A 10 3.95 9.68 18.78
N ASP A 11 5.24 9.47 18.55
CA ASP A 11 5.77 9.10 17.24
C ASP A 11 5.48 7.63 16.91
N GLU A 12 5.61 6.74 17.89
CA GLU A 12 5.20 5.34 17.77
C GLU A 12 3.69 5.23 17.48
N LEU A 13 2.88 6.00 18.22
CA LEU A 13 1.44 6.04 17.99
C LEU A 13 1.14 6.59 16.58
N LEU A 14 1.74 7.70 16.17
CA LEU A 14 1.54 8.25 14.83
C LEU A 14 1.90 7.24 13.74
N GLY A 15 3.03 6.55 13.86
CA GLY A 15 3.45 5.52 12.92
C GLY A 15 2.46 4.35 12.84
N LYS A 16 1.91 3.92 13.98
CA LYS A 16 0.87 2.88 14.03
C LYS A 16 -0.40 3.33 13.32
N TRP A 17 -0.91 4.53 13.62
CA TRP A 17 -2.13 5.06 13.02
C TRP A 17 -1.97 5.27 11.50
N GLN A 18 -0.84 5.78 11.05
CA GLN A 18 -0.54 5.92 9.62
C GLN A 18 -0.58 4.56 8.90
N LYS A 19 -0.02 3.51 9.52
CA LYS A 19 -0.07 2.15 8.97
C LYS A 19 -1.48 1.58 8.93
N GLU A 20 -2.27 1.74 10.00
CA GLU A 20 -3.64 1.24 10.08
C GLU A 20 -4.55 1.92 9.06
N ILE A 21 -4.48 3.25 8.92
CA ILE A 21 -5.24 4.01 7.93
C ILE A 21 -4.87 3.57 6.50
N TRP A 22 -3.58 3.37 6.25
CA TRP A 22 -3.12 2.90 4.94
C TRP A 22 -3.65 1.50 4.60
N LEU A 23 -3.63 0.57 5.56
CA LEU A 23 -4.18 -0.78 5.38
C LEU A 23 -5.68 -0.74 5.13
N PHE A 24 -6.41 0.07 5.90
CA PHE A 24 -7.85 0.25 5.73
C PHE A 24 -8.19 0.77 4.33
N ALA A 25 -7.54 1.85 3.89
CA ALA A 25 -7.79 2.44 2.58
C ALA A 25 -7.47 1.48 1.43
N ARG A 26 -6.40 0.69 1.56
CA ARG A 26 -6.04 -0.33 0.58
C ARG A 26 -7.08 -1.43 0.50
N GLN A 27 -7.57 -1.90 1.64
CA GLN A 27 -8.58 -2.95 1.70
C GLN A 27 -9.93 -2.47 1.14
N ASP A 28 -10.40 -1.28 1.51
CA ASP A 28 -11.63 -0.69 0.97
C ASP A 28 -11.53 -0.50 -0.56
N PHE A 29 -10.37 -0.06 -1.06
CA PHE A 29 -10.13 0.02 -2.50
C PHE A 29 -10.24 -1.36 -3.17
N ASP A 30 -9.50 -2.35 -2.68
CA ASP A 30 -9.49 -3.70 -3.25
C ASP A 30 -10.90 -4.33 -3.20
N GLU A 31 -11.64 -4.15 -2.11
CA GLU A 31 -13.01 -4.67 -1.99
C GLU A 31 -13.96 -4.03 -3.02
N ARG A 32 -13.96 -2.70 -3.15
CA ARG A 32 -14.85 -2.00 -4.09
C ARG A 32 -14.58 -2.38 -5.54
N VAL A 33 -13.32 -2.48 -5.95
CA VAL A 33 -12.97 -2.76 -7.35
C VAL A 33 -13.23 -4.21 -7.76
N PHE A 34 -13.26 -5.14 -6.80
CA PHE A 34 -13.53 -6.56 -7.08
C PHE A 34 -14.97 -6.99 -6.82
N THR A 35 -15.74 -6.22 -6.04
CA THR A 35 -17.13 -6.55 -5.72
C THR A 35 -18.16 -5.70 -6.46
N ASN A 36 -17.74 -4.70 -7.24
CA ASN A 36 -18.66 -3.86 -8.01
C ASN A 36 -19.41 -4.68 -9.08
N PRO A 37 -20.75 -4.87 -8.96
CA PRO A 37 -21.51 -5.67 -9.91
C PRO A 37 -21.83 -4.91 -11.22
N TYR A 38 -21.59 -3.60 -11.26
CA TYR A 38 -22.00 -2.74 -12.38
C TYR A 38 -20.92 -2.54 -13.44
N GLU A 39 -19.65 -2.72 -13.09
CA GLU A 39 -18.53 -2.60 -14.03
C GLU A 39 -17.80 -3.93 -14.17
N PRO A 40 -17.46 -4.37 -15.40
CA PRO A 40 -16.59 -5.51 -15.58
C PRO A 40 -15.21 -5.19 -14.97
N VAL A 41 -14.66 -6.16 -14.24
CA VAL A 41 -13.37 -6.01 -13.57
C VAL A 41 -12.25 -5.94 -14.61
N ASP A 42 -11.75 -4.74 -14.90
CA ASP A 42 -10.50 -4.55 -15.63
C ASP A 42 -9.32 -4.72 -14.69
N LEU A 43 -8.85 -5.97 -14.56
CA LEU A 43 -7.74 -6.33 -13.68
C LEU A 43 -6.48 -5.51 -13.97
N LYS A 44 -6.19 -5.18 -15.24
CA LYS A 44 -4.99 -4.43 -15.60
C LYS A 44 -5.06 -3.00 -15.07
N ARG A 45 -6.21 -2.36 -15.22
CA ARG A 45 -6.46 -1.02 -14.68
C ARG A 45 -6.45 -1.01 -13.15
N VAL A 46 -7.08 -1.99 -12.51
CA VAL A 46 -7.10 -2.15 -11.06
C VAL A 46 -5.69 -2.33 -10.49
N MET A 47 -4.87 -3.23 -11.06
CA MET A 47 -3.49 -3.42 -10.62
C MET A 47 -2.62 -2.18 -10.84
N THR A 48 -2.86 -1.43 -11.92
CA THR A 48 -2.15 -0.17 -12.19
C THR A 48 -2.49 0.89 -11.15
N ALA A 49 -3.78 1.06 -10.83
CA ALA A 49 -4.23 1.98 -9.78
C ALA A 49 -3.71 1.55 -8.40
N ARG A 50 -3.81 0.26 -8.06
CA ARG A 50 -3.26 -0.30 -6.81
C ARG A 50 -1.78 0.00 -6.66
N LYS A 51 -1.01 -0.23 -7.72
CA LYS A 51 0.42 0.08 -7.75
C LYS A 51 0.67 1.58 -7.62
N LYS A 52 -0.13 2.44 -8.25
CA LYS A 52 0.08 3.89 -8.20
C LYS A 52 -0.14 4.47 -6.79
N TYR A 53 -1.19 4.04 -6.10
CA TYR A 53 -1.62 4.65 -4.84
C TYR A 53 -1.19 3.89 -3.59
N PHE A 54 -0.96 2.58 -3.68
CA PHE A 54 -0.64 1.71 -2.53
C PHE A 54 0.71 0.99 -2.67
N THR A 55 1.69 1.62 -3.34
CA THR A 55 3.10 1.21 -3.19
C THR A 55 3.83 2.19 -2.30
N THR A 56 4.40 1.66 -1.22
CA THR A 56 5.29 2.43 -0.35
C THR A 56 6.61 2.74 -1.06
N SER A 57 7.32 3.77 -0.61
CA SER A 57 8.65 4.11 -1.15
C SER A 57 9.66 2.97 -0.97
N ALA A 58 9.57 2.22 0.14
CA ALA A 58 10.37 1.02 0.37
C ALA A 58 10.08 -0.08 -0.66
N GLU A 59 8.81 -0.38 -0.92
CA GLU A 59 8.42 -1.35 -1.97
C GLU A 59 8.85 -0.88 -3.37
N LYS A 60 8.82 0.42 -3.66
CA LYS A 60 9.32 0.98 -4.93
C LYS A 60 10.82 0.77 -5.08
N GLN A 61 11.60 0.95 -4.02
CA GLN A 61 13.05 0.73 -4.03
C GLN A 61 13.38 -0.77 -4.15
N SER A 62 12.71 -1.65 -3.42
CA SER A 62 12.89 -3.10 -3.55
C SER A 62 12.51 -3.62 -4.94
N ALA A 63 11.43 -3.10 -5.54
CA ALA A 63 11.04 -3.44 -6.91
C ALA A 63 12.06 -2.97 -7.95
N LYS A 64 12.70 -1.81 -7.73
CA LYS A 64 13.78 -1.31 -8.59
C LYS A 64 15.00 -2.23 -8.50
N ALA A 65 15.45 -2.55 -7.28
CA ALA A 65 16.58 -3.44 -7.05
C ALA A 65 16.36 -4.85 -7.62
N ALA A 66 15.13 -5.40 -7.53
CA ALA A 66 14.79 -6.68 -8.12
C ALA A 66 14.78 -6.66 -9.66
N ARG A 67 14.45 -5.52 -10.27
CA ARG A 67 14.49 -5.33 -11.73
C ARG A 67 15.92 -5.22 -12.24
N GLU A 68 16.78 -4.47 -11.54
CA GLU A 68 18.21 -4.35 -11.85
C GLU A 68 18.90 -5.72 -11.80
N LYS A 69 18.68 -6.50 -10.73
CA LYS A 69 19.19 -7.88 -10.64
C LYS A 69 18.73 -8.81 -11.77
N LYS A 70 17.50 -8.63 -12.28
CA LYS A 70 16.99 -9.43 -13.40
C LYS A 70 17.59 -9.01 -14.75
N GLN A 71 18.00 -7.75 -14.90
CA GLN A 71 18.69 -7.29 -16.11
C GLN A 71 20.15 -7.76 -16.12
N GLU A 72 20.83 -7.72 -14.97
CA GLU A 72 22.22 -8.18 -14.82
C GLU A 72 22.36 -9.70 -15.01
N ALA A 73 21.34 -10.49 -14.66
CA ALA A 73 21.34 -11.95 -14.88
C ALA A 73 20.94 -12.37 -16.32
N ALA A 74 20.56 -11.41 -17.17
CA ALA A 74 20.17 -11.64 -18.56
C ALA A 74 21.23 -11.12 -19.55
N GLU A 75 22.35 -10.60 -19.04
CA GLU A 75 23.55 -10.16 -19.76
C GLU A 75 24.65 -11.22 -19.62
#